data_AF-F8AUZ4-F1
#
_entry.id   AF-F8AUZ4-F1
#
_cell.length_a   1.000
_cell.length_b   1.000
_cell.length_c   1.000
_cell.angle_alpha   90.00
_cell.angle_beta   90.00
_cell.angle_gamma   90.00
#
_symmetry.space_group_name_H-M   'P 1'
#
loop_
_entity.id
_entity.type
_entity.pdbx_description
1 polymer ?
#
loop_
_entity_poly.entity_id
_entity_poly.type
_entity_poly.pdbx_seq_one_letter_code
_entity_poly.pdbx_strand_id
1 'polypeptide(L)'
;MTTQSEGLRACAIVDLDAVRASVATLVARAGNAATMAVVKSDGYGHGMSACARAAVEAGASWLGVAVIEEGLALRAAGFTVPVFAWLTAPGEPLADALAADIDLSASAPWMLAEIAAAARHTGRRARVHLKADTGLGRGGATEADWPSLCDAAAALAAEDLIEVTGVWSHLAFADSPGHPTVRGQIGRFADAVTIAEKTGLRPQVRHLANSAATLVSPDARFDMVRPGISVYGLSPGPQVGSPAALGLRPAMTLTARLALAKRVPAGSGVSYAHRYTTAVASTLGLVPLGYADGVPRAAGNTAEVLLAGRRRRIAGTVCMDQFVVDVGDDPVQAGDQVILFGSGEHGEPTAQDWADALGTINYEIVTRVGVRVPRVHLNASDGPRGTGRQAPGGPGAARPAPGMAGSAPAAVGPSDAGLSGAGSSGPGLPGAGPSAPGWLPS
;
A
#
# COMPACT_ATOMS: atom_id res chain seq x y z
N MET A 1 16.20 -1.63 -20.06
CA MET A 1 15.70 -2.75 -19.22
C MET A 1 16.87 -3.27 -18.41
N THR A 2 16.67 -3.54 -17.13
CA THR A 2 17.68 -4.22 -16.32
C THR A 2 17.60 -5.73 -16.55
N THR A 3 18.71 -6.44 -16.40
CA THR A 3 18.75 -7.91 -16.54
C THR A 3 17.79 -8.63 -15.59
N GLN A 4 17.38 -7.98 -14.50
CA GLN A 4 16.46 -8.53 -13.50
C GLN A 4 14.97 -8.55 -13.93
N SER A 5 14.59 -7.83 -14.98
CA SER A 5 13.22 -7.90 -15.54
C SER A 5 13.12 -8.76 -16.79
N GLU A 6 14.25 -9.32 -17.27
CA GLU A 6 14.25 -10.21 -18.42
C GLU A 6 13.45 -11.49 -18.15
N GLY A 7 12.62 -11.89 -19.11
CA GLY A 7 11.79 -13.09 -19.03
C GLY A 7 10.48 -12.95 -18.25
N LEU A 8 10.24 -11.84 -17.53
CA LEU A 8 8.98 -11.63 -16.83
C LEU A 8 7.86 -11.23 -17.79
N ARG A 9 6.64 -11.80 -17.60
CA ARG A 9 5.43 -11.38 -18.35
C ARG A 9 5.04 -9.94 -18.06
N ALA A 10 5.22 -9.54 -16.80
CA ALA A 10 4.93 -8.23 -16.25
C ALA A 10 5.66 -8.05 -14.93
N CYS A 11 5.97 -6.82 -14.56
CA CYS A 11 6.58 -6.47 -13.27
C CYS A 11 6.31 -5.01 -12.90
N ALA A 12 6.41 -4.72 -11.60
CA ALA A 12 6.50 -3.37 -11.08
C ALA A 12 7.97 -3.08 -10.79
N ILE A 13 8.60 -2.27 -11.63
CA ILE A 13 9.98 -1.83 -11.45
C ILE A 13 9.97 -0.68 -10.45
N VAL A 14 10.72 -0.80 -9.37
CA VAL A 14 10.79 0.20 -8.29
C VAL A 14 12.21 0.73 -8.19
N ASP A 15 12.41 2.00 -8.52
CA ASP A 15 13.69 2.67 -8.41
C ASP A 15 13.93 3.20 -6.99
N LEU A 16 14.85 2.56 -6.26
CA LEU A 16 15.16 2.94 -4.89
C LEU A 16 15.97 4.25 -4.80
N ASP A 17 16.64 4.68 -5.88
CA ASP A 17 17.22 6.03 -5.94
C ASP A 17 16.12 7.10 -5.91
N ALA A 18 14.96 6.82 -6.52
CA ALA A 18 13.83 7.74 -6.56
C ALA A 18 13.18 7.86 -5.16
N VAL A 19 13.10 6.74 -4.43
CA VAL A 19 12.69 6.72 -3.03
C VAL A 19 13.68 7.51 -2.17
N ARG A 20 14.99 7.25 -2.29
CA ARG A 20 16.03 7.98 -1.54
C ARG A 20 15.98 9.48 -1.80
N ALA A 21 15.89 9.89 -3.07
CA ALA A 21 15.78 11.30 -3.45
C ALA A 21 14.52 11.97 -2.87
N SER A 22 13.37 11.30 -2.96
CA SER A 22 12.10 11.83 -2.45
C SER A 22 12.12 11.95 -0.92
N VAL A 23 12.68 10.96 -0.22
CA VAL A 23 12.85 11.01 1.24
C VAL A 23 13.83 12.10 1.65
N ALA A 24 14.95 12.26 0.96
CA ALA A 24 15.90 13.35 1.23
C ALA A 24 15.23 14.73 1.08
N THR A 25 14.40 14.92 0.04
CA THR A 25 13.56 16.12 -0.12
C THR A 25 12.62 16.30 1.07
N LEU A 26 11.95 15.24 1.53
CA LEU A 26 11.01 15.30 2.66
C LEU A 26 11.71 15.62 3.99
N VAL A 27 12.87 15.02 4.24
CA VAL A 27 13.71 15.32 5.41
C VAL A 27 14.14 16.79 5.41
N ALA A 28 14.60 17.29 4.26
CA ALA A 28 14.95 18.71 4.12
C ALA A 28 13.73 19.63 4.36
N ARG A 29 12.53 19.23 3.92
CA ARG A 29 11.28 19.98 4.16
C ARG A 29 10.81 19.89 5.61
N ALA A 30 11.08 18.79 6.31
CA ALA A 30 10.76 18.62 7.73
C ALA A 30 11.56 19.58 8.63
N GLY A 31 12.76 20.00 8.19
CA GLY A 31 13.63 20.87 8.96
C GLY A 31 14.18 20.12 10.19
N ASN A 32 13.90 20.63 11.39
CA ASN A 32 14.34 20.00 12.64
C ASN A 32 13.43 18.84 13.09
N ALA A 33 12.26 18.67 12.48
CA ALA A 33 11.35 17.57 12.81
C ALA A 33 11.91 16.23 12.32
N ALA A 34 11.77 15.20 13.14
CA ALA A 34 12.04 13.82 12.72
C ALA A 34 11.14 13.44 11.53
N THR A 35 11.61 12.52 10.69
CA THR A 35 10.83 12.02 9.55
C THR A 35 10.49 10.54 9.74
N MET A 36 9.20 10.25 9.88
CA MET A 36 8.66 8.89 9.86
C MET A 36 8.23 8.53 8.45
N ALA A 37 8.99 7.68 7.78
CA ALA A 37 8.61 7.15 6.48
C ALA A 37 7.49 6.12 6.65
N VAL A 38 6.32 6.38 6.07
CA VAL A 38 5.17 5.49 6.17
C VAL A 38 5.23 4.42 5.07
N VAL A 39 5.40 3.17 5.49
CA VAL A 39 5.65 2.00 4.63
C VAL A 39 4.57 0.91 4.73
N LYS A 40 3.41 1.23 5.31
CA LYS A 40 2.23 0.35 5.33
C LYS A 40 1.83 -0.13 3.93
N SER A 41 1.04 -1.20 3.90
CA SER A 41 0.46 -1.80 2.70
C SER A 41 1.54 -2.18 1.67
N ASP A 42 2.53 -2.94 2.13
CA ASP A 42 3.70 -3.34 1.36
C ASP A 42 4.46 -2.15 0.72
N GLY A 43 4.67 -1.07 1.48
CA GLY A 43 5.24 0.16 0.95
C GLY A 43 4.37 0.79 -0.15
N TYR A 44 3.06 0.86 0.05
CA TYR A 44 2.09 1.33 -0.96
C TYR A 44 2.22 0.53 -2.27
N GLY A 45 2.47 -0.77 -2.16
CA GLY A 45 2.71 -1.67 -3.28
C GLY A 45 4.11 -1.62 -3.89
N HIS A 46 5.07 -0.88 -3.32
CA HIS A 46 6.44 -0.77 -3.85
C HIS A 46 7.41 -1.83 -3.27
N GLY A 47 6.99 -2.60 -2.27
CA GLY A 47 7.84 -3.54 -1.54
C GLY A 47 8.39 -2.92 -0.26
N MET A 48 7.77 -3.26 0.87
CA MET A 48 7.97 -2.58 2.16
C MET A 48 9.43 -2.57 2.62
N SER A 49 10.09 -3.73 2.70
CA SER A 49 11.43 -3.82 3.28
C SER A 49 12.49 -3.09 2.46
N ALA A 50 12.38 -3.12 1.12
CA ALA A 50 13.32 -2.43 0.24
C ALA A 50 13.15 -0.91 0.34
N CYS A 51 11.92 -0.41 0.29
CA CYS A 51 11.62 1.01 0.42
C CYS A 51 11.93 1.54 1.84
N ALA A 52 11.67 0.76 2.89
CA ALA A 52 12.02 1.14 4.26
C ALA A 52 13.54 1.30 4.42
N ARG A 53 14.34 0.42 3.82
CA ARG A 53 15.82 0.52 3.87
C ARG A 53 16.30 1.78 3.15
N ALA A 54 15.80 2.01 1.94
CA ALA A 54 16.08 3.22 1.18
C ALA A 54 15.67 4.49 1.95
N ALA A 55 14.50 4.49 2.60
CA ALA A 55 14.05 5.63 3.39
C ALA A 55 14.97 5.93 4.59
N VAL A 56 15.40 4.91 5.33
CA VAL A 56 16.32 5.07 6.46
C VAL A 56 17.70 5.57 5.98
N GLU A 57 18.23 5.02 4.88
CA GLU A 57 19.48 5.48 4.27
C GLU A 57 19.42 6.97 3.86
N ALA A 58 18.24 7.44 3.44
CA ALA A 58 18.00 8.83 3.07
C ALA A 58 17.66 9.76 4.25
N GLY A 59 17.71 9.27 5.50
CA GLY A 59 17.58 10.08 6.70
C GLY A 59 16.22 10.00 7.41
N ALA A 60 15.31 9.10 7.01
CA ALA A 60 14.14 8.80 7.82
C ALA A 60 14.59 8.15 9.14
N SER A 61 14.24 8.77 10.27
CA SER A 61 14.62 8.31 11.61
C SER A 61 13.57 7.40 12.25
N TRP A 62 12.39 7.27 11.63
CA TRP A 62 11.29 6.44 12.08
C TRP A 62 10.64 5.71 10.90
N LEU A 63 9.99 4.57 11.18
CA LEU A 63 9.13 3.87 10.24
C LEU A 63 7.70 3.80 10.77
N GLY A 64 6.72 3.99 9.89
CA GLY A 64 5.30 3.94 10.23
C GLY A 64 4.56 2.86 9.44
N VAL A 65 3.80 2.01 10.13
CA VAL A 65 2.99 0.92 9.55
C VAL A 65 1.56 0.97 10.08
N ALA A 66 0.61 0.35 9.37
CA ALA A 66 -0.77 0.36 9.83
C ALA A 66 -0.96 -0.65 10.95
N VAL A 67 -0.61 -1.91 10.69
CA VAL A 67 -0.94 -3.05 11.54
C VAL A 67 0.32 -3.66 12.16
N ILE A 68 0.15 -4.43 13.24
CA ILE A 68 1.25 -5.00 14.01
C ILE A 68 2.10 -5.96 13.16
N GLU A 69 1.48 -6.75 12.30
CA GLU A 69 2.13 -7.73 11.44
C GLU A 69 3.17 -7.09 10.51
N GLU A 70 2.88 -5.89 10.00
CA GLU A 70 3.82 -5.11 9.19
C GLU A 70 5.03 -4.68 10.02
N GLY A 71 4.82 -4.27 11.27
CA GLY A 71 5.88 -3.90 12.19
C GLY A 71 6.76 -5.09 12.57
N LEU A 72 6.15 -6.25 12.84
CA LEU A 72 6.85 -7.50 13.09
C LEU A 72 7.68 -7.92 11.88
N ALA A 73 7.15 -7.77 10.67
CA ALA A 73 7.88 -8.05 9.43
C ALA A 73 9.09 -7.11 9.24
N LEU A 74 8.98 -5.83 9.61
CA LEU A 74 10.14 -4.92 9.64
C LEU A 74 11.18 -5.37 10.67
N ARG A 75 10.77 -5.76 11.87
CA ARG A 75 11.71 -6.26 12.88
C ARG A 75 12.41 -7.54 12.42
N ALA A 76 11.68 -8.48 11.82
CA ALA A 76 12.24 -9.69 11.22
C ALA A 76 13.23 -9.39 10.06
N ALA A 77 13.02 -8.28 9.33
CA ALA A 77 13.93 -7.81 8.28
C ALA A 77 15.15 -7.02 8.82
N GLY A 78 15.33 -6.96 10.15
CA GLY A 78 16.51 -6.40 10.81
C GLY A 78 16.48 -4.88 11.01
N PHE A 79 15.31 -4.24 10.92
CA PHE A 79 15.20 -2.80 11.18
C PHE A 79 15.30 -2.50 12.68
N THR A 80 16.20 -1.60 13.05
CA THR A 80 16.45 -1.17 14.44
C THR A 80 15.96 0.24 14.76
N VAL A 81 15.66 1.06 13.74
CA VAL A 81 15.00 2.36 13.94
C VAL A 81 13.64 2.16 14.61
N PRO A 82 13.10 3.16 15.34
CA PRO A 82 11.76 3.09 15.90
C PRO A 82 10.69 2.76 14.84
N VAL A 83 9.78 1.85 15.20
CA VAL A 83 8.65 1.43 14.36
C VAL A 83 7.35 1.74 15.10
N PHE A 84 6.43 2.43 14.44
CA PHE A 84 5.14 2.81 15.00
C PHE A 84 3.99 2.14 14.24
N ALA A 85 3.11 1.43 14.96
CA ALA A 85 1.88 0.82 14.44
C ALA A 85 0.64 1.45 15.10
N TRP A 86 -0.43 1.67 14.34
CA TRP A 86 -1.56 2.48 14.82
C TRP A 86 -2.97 1.94 14.64
N LEU A 87 -3.11 0.81 13.95
CA LEU A 87 -4.40 0.19 13.71
C LEU A 87 -4.40 -1.18 14.37
N THR A 88 -5.15 -1.27 15.46
CA THR A 88 -5.26 -2.47 16.30
C THR A 88 -6.73 -2.68 16.63
N ALA A 89 -7.20 -3.91 16.45
CA ALA A 89 -8.49 -4.40 16.92
C ALA A 89 -8.36 -5.09 18.31
N PRO A 90 -9.44 -5.15 19.10
CA PRO A 90 -9.44 -5.86 20.37
C PRO A 90 -8.98 -7.31 20.24
N GLY A 91 -8.09 -7.74 21.13
CA GLY A 91 -7.59 -9.13 21.19
C GLY A 91 -6.43 -9.45 20.22
N GLU A 92 -5.89 -8.45 19.51
CA GLU A 92 -4.65 -8.62 18.75
C GLU A 92 -3.44 -8.93 19.64
N PRO A 93 -2.36 -9.54 19.09
CA PRO A 93 -1.21 -10.01 19.87
C PRO A 93 -0.27 -8.88 20.32
N LEU A 94 -0.74 -8.00 21.21
CA LEU A 94 0.03 -6.86 21.71
C LEU A 94 1.34 -7.24 22.40
N ALA A 95 1.39 -8.41 23.04
CA ALA A 95 2.61 -8.93 23.67
C ALA A 95 3.75 -9.11 22.65
N ASP A 96 3.44 -9.57 21.43
CA ASP A 96 4.43 -9.74 20.37
C ASP A 96 4.96 -8.39 19.89
N ALA A 97 4.09 -7.37 19.79
CA ALA A 97 4.48 -6.01 19.45
C ALA A 97 5.46 -5.42 20.49
N LEU A 98 5.16 -5.59 21.79
CA LEU A 98 6.03 -5.14 22.88
C LEU A 98 7.37 -5.90 22.90
N ALA A 99 7.35 -7.22 22.69
CA ALA A 99 8.56 -8.03 22.62
C ALA A 99 9.47 -7.59 21.45
N ALA A 100 8.86 -7.15 20.35
CA ALA A 100 9.54 -6.65 19.17
C ALA A 100 9.85 -5.13 19.21
N ASP A 101 9.62 -4.45 20.34
CA ASP A 101 9.89 -3.02 20.53
C ASP A 101 9.15 -2.14 19.50
N ILE A 102 7.86 -2.40 19.29
CA ILE A 102 7.00 -1.60 18.39
C ILE A 102 6.20 -0.60 19.23
N ASP A 103 6.31 0.69 18.91
CA ASP A 103 5.50 1.74 19.51
C ASP A 103 4.05 1.59 18.99
N LEU A 104 3.07 1.66 19.91
CA LEU A 104 1.66 1.42 19.60
C LEU A 104 0.84 2.71 19.74
N SER A 105 -0.14 2.91 18.85
CA SER A 105 -1.14 3.97 19.07
C SER A 105 -2.14 3.56 20.14
N ALA A 106 -2.62 4.51 20.94
CA ALA A 106 -3.82 4.34 21.75
C ALA A 106 -4.82 5.48 21.51
N SER A 107 -6.07 5.12 21.24
CA SER A 107 -7.15 6.09 20.99
C SER A 107 -8.40 5.89 21.85
N ALA A 108 -8.40 4.88 22.73
CA ALA A 108 -9.56 4.54 23.55
C ALA A 108 -9.14 3.85 24.86
N PRO A 109 -9.95 3.91 25.92
CA PRO A 109 -9.64 3.29 27.21
C PRO A 109 -9.41 1.77 27.13
N TRP A 110 -10.20 1.04 26.32
CA TRP A 110 -10.03 -0.40 26.16
C TRP A 110 -8.64 -0.75 25.60
N MET A 111 -8.13 0.07 24.68
CA MET A 111 -6.84 -0.15 24.03
C MET A 111 -5.68 0.07 25.02
N LEU A 112 -5.78 1.11 25.86
CA LEU A 112 -4.84 1.31 26.97
C LEU A 112 -4.86 0.13 27.95
N ALA A 113 -6.04 -0.39 28.28
CA ALA A 113 -6.17 -1.54 29.18
C ALA A 113 -5.53 -2.81 28.60
N GLU A 114 -5.73 -3.11 27.31
CA GLU A 114 -5.09 -4.25 26.65
C GLU A 114 -3.56 -4.07 26.53
N ILE A 115 -3.09 -2.87 26.18
CA ILE A 115 -1.64 -2.56 26.16
C ILE A 115 -1.03 -2.76 27.55
N ALA A 116 -1.68 -2.27 28.61
CA ALA A 116 -1.21 -2.45 29.98
C ALA A 116 -1.23 -3.92 30.42
N ALA A 117 -2.23 -4.70 30.00
CA ALA A 117 -2.26 -6.14 30.25
C ALA A 117 -1.09 -6.87 29.57
N ALA A 118 -0.78 -6.52 28.32
CA ALA A 118 0.39 -7.04 27.61
C ALA A 118 1.71 -6.63 28.27
N ALA A 119 1.81 -5.40 28.77
CA ALA A 119 2.98 -4.92 29.52
C ALA A 119 3.19 -5.72 30.81
N ARG A 120 2.12 -5.94 31.59
CA ARG A 120 2.15 -6.79 32.80
C ARG A 120 2.57 -8.23 32.47
N HIS A 121 2.03 -8.79 31.38
CA HIS A 121 2.32 -10.17 30.97
C HIS A 121 3.78 -10.35 30.52
N THR A 122 4.31 -9.40 29.76
CA THR A 122 5.68 -9.49 29.20
C THR A 122 6.76 -8.96 30.14
N GLY A 123 6.38 -8.21 31.18
CA GLY A 123 7.32 -7.47 32.01
C GLY A 123 8.02 -6.33 31.27
N ARG A 124 7.50 -5.91 30.10
CA ARG A 124 8.06 -4.82 29.29
C ARG A 124 7.14 -3.63 29.33
N ARG A 125 7.72 -2.45 29.57
CA ARG A 125 7.00 -1.19 29.48
C ARG A 125 6.61 -0.90 28.03
N ALA A 126 5.33 -0.66 27.76
CA ALA A 126 4.83 -0.36 26.43
C ALA A 126 5.12 1.09 26.05
N ARG A 127 5.58 1.34 24.82
CA ARG A 127 5.73 2.69 24.27
C ARG A 127 4.48 3.07 23.49
N VAL A 128 3.82 4.17 23.88
CA VAL A 128 2.47 4.50 23.41
C VAL A 128 2.39 5.92 22.84
N HIS A 129 1.76 6.05 21.69
CA HIS A 129 1.38 7.35 21.11
C HIS A 129 -0.12 7.56 21.26
N LEU A 130 -0.54 8.54 22.05
CA LEU A 130 -1.95 8.87 22.23
C LEU A 130 -2.50 9.62 21.03
N LYS A 131 -3.64 9.18 20.51
CA LYS A 131 -4.26 9.77 19.32
C LYS A 131 -5.47 10.62 19.67
N ALA A 132 -5.42 11.90 19.36
CA ALA A 132 -6.56 12.81 19.44
C ALA A 132 -7.27 12.90 18.07
N ASP A 133 -8.61 12.87 18.05
CA ASP A 133 -9.37 13.24 16.86
C ASP A 133 -9.60 14.75 16.84
N THR A 134 -8.95 15.42 15.88
CA THR A 134 -9.01 16.88 15.73
C THR A 134 -10.04 17.33 14.72
N GLY A 135 -10.79 16.39 14.12
CA GLY A 135 -11.82 16.66 13.10
C GLY A 135 -11.76 15.77 11.87
N LEU A 136 -11.03 14.65 11.91
CA LEU A 136 -11.05 13.67 10.83
C LEU A 136 -12.24 12.71 10.97
N GLY A 137 -12.70 12.43 12.18
CA GLY A 137 -13.86 11.56 12.42
C GLY A 137 -13.60 10.09 12.10
N ARG A 138 -12.35 9.61 12.25
CA ARG A 138 -11.96 8.24 11.89
C ARG A 138 -11.46 7.42 13.07
N GLY A 139 -10.49 7.94 13.80
CA GLY A 139 -9.97 7.29 15.00
C GLY A 139 -9.11 8.27 15.75
N GLY A 140 -8.96 8.06 17.04
CA GLY A 140 -8.53 9.09 17.98
C GLY A 140 -9.66 9.35 18.97
N ALA A 141 -9.33 9.72 20.20
CA ALA A 141 -10.34 10.13 21.17
C ALA A 141 -10.93 11.48 20.78
N THR A 142 -12.24 11.63 20.95
CA THR A 142 -12.93 12.88 20.70
C THR A 142 -12.46 13.96 21.67
N GLU A 143 -12.78 15.23 21.39
CA GLU A 143 -12.48 16.34 22.31
C GLU A 143 -13.05 16.11 23.72
N ALA A 144 -14.24 15.48 23.81
CA ALA A 144 -14.87 15.15 25.09
C ALA A 144 -14.18 13.98 25.81
N ASP A 145 -13.69 12.98 25.07
CA ASP A 145 -13.07 11.78 25.64
C ASP A 145 -11.57 11.96 25.94
N TRP A 146 -10.93 12.93 25.28
CA TRP A 146 -9.47 13.13 25.35
C TRP A 146 -8.92 13.36 26.77
N PRO A 147 -9.53 14.20 27.63
CA PRO A 147 -9.05 14.38 29.00
C PRO A 147 -9.04 13.07 29.79
N SER A 148 -10.14 12.31 29.74
CA SER A 148 -10.26 11.03 30.44
C SER A 148 -9.27 9.98 29.92
N LEU A 149 -8.99 9.98 28.61
CA LEU A 149 -7.95 9.10 28.04
C LEU A 149 -6.55 9.48 28.55
N CYS A 150 -6.25 10.78 28.65
CA CYS A 150 -4.97 11.26 29.19
C CYS A 150 -4.81 10.89 30.67
N ASP A 151 -5.85 11.06 31.49
CA ASP A 151 -5.83 10.69 32.91
C ASP A 151 -5.59 9.17 33.08
N ALA A 152 -6.26 8.35 32.29
CA ALA A 152 -6.05 6.90 32.29
C ALA A 152 -4.62 6.52 31.88
N ALA A 153 -4.08 7.17 30.85
CA ALA A 153 -2.69 6.95 30.42
C ALA A 153 -1.68 7.40 31.49
N ALA A 154 -1.92 8.53 32.15
CA ALA A 154 -1.07 9.02 33.23
C ALA A 154 -1.03 8.07 34.43
N ALA A 155 -2.18 7.49 34.81
CA ALA A 155 -2.25 6.47 35.86
C ALA A 155 -1.41 5.23 35.49
N LEU A 156 -1.56 4.71 34.27
CA LEU A 156 -0.78 3.56 33.80
C LEU A 156 0.72 3.85 33.67
N ALA A 157 1.09 5.10 33.35
CA ALA A 157 2.48 5.53 33.33
C ALA A 157 3.07 5.61 34.75
N ALA A 158 2.29 6.01 35.76
CA ALA A 158 2.71 5.99 37.16
C ALA A 158 2.93 4.56 37.70
N GLU A 159 2.27 3.56 37.12
CA GLU A 159 2.51 2.14 37.37
C GLU A 159 3.71 1.56 36.60
N ASP A 160 4.44 2.37 35.82
CA ASP A 160 5.55 1.97 34.92
C ASP A 160 5.16 0.93 33.85
N LEU A 161 3.86 0.82 33.54
CA LEU A 161 3.35 -0.12 32.54
C LEU A 161 3.43 0.43 31.12
N ILE A 162 3.24 1.74 30.98
CA ILE A 162 3.35 2.43 29.70
C ILE A 162 4.27 3.65 29.81
N GLU A 163 4.86 4.02 28.69
CA GLU A 163 5.51 5.30 28.46
C GLU A 163 4.76 5.99 27.33
N VAL A 164 4.13 7.14 27.61
CA VAL A 164 3.51 7.94 26.55
C VAL A 164 4.61 8.71 25.81
N THR A 165 5.07 8.12 24.71
CA THR A 165 6.19 8.62 23.91
C THR A 165 5.73 9.64 22.87
N GLY A 166 4.45 9.65 22.51
CA GLY A 166 3.93 10.63 21.57
C GLY A 166 2.48 11.02 21.76
N VAL A 167 2.13 12.16 21.17
CA VAL A 167 0.75 12.62 20.96
C VAL A 167 0.58 12.93 19.48
N TRP A 168 -0.52 12.47 18.88
CA TRP A 168 -0.68 12.60 17.44
C TRP A 168 -2.12 12.72 16.97
N SER A 169 -2.26 13.22 15.74
CA SER A 169 -3.53 13.27 15.02
C SER A 169 -3.30 13.17 13.51
N HIS A 170 -4.35 13.34 12.71
CA HIS A 170 -4.28 13.28 11.26
C HIS A 170 -5.21 14.29 10.59
N LEU A 171 -4.69 14.98 9.58
CA LEU A 171 -5.40 16.03 8.86
C LEU A 171 -6.37 15.46 7.81
N ALA A 172 -7.52 16.12 7.66
CA ALA A 172 -8.56 15.75 6.70
C ALA A 172 -8.35 16.35 5.31
N PHE A 173 -7.98 17.63 5.23
CA PHE A 173 -7.89 18.41 3.98
C PHE A 173 -6.47 18.90 3.67
N ALA A 174 -5.44 18.16 4.11
CA ALA A 174 -4.05 18.60 3.94
C ALA A 174 -3.63 18.72 2.46
N ASP A 175 -4.29 18.00 1.57
CA ASP A 175 -4.14 18.03 0.11
C ASP A 175 -4.90 19.19 -0.57
N SER A 176 -5.63 19.99 0.21
CA SER A 176 -6.26 21.26 -0.21
C SER A 176 -5.58 22.44 0.51
N PRO A 177 -4.44 22.95 0.00
CA PRO A 177 -3.70 24.02 0.67
C PRO A 177 -4.58 25.25 0.94
N GLY A 178 -4.50 25.79 2.16
CA GLY A 178 -5.30 26.94 2.58
C GLY A 178 -6.72 26.62 3.08
N HIS A 179 -7.17 25.35 3.02
CA HIS A 179 -8.48 24.98 3.55
C HIS A 179 -8.59 25.28 5.06
N PRO A 180 -9.66 25.96 5.52
CA PRO A 180 -9.78 26.42 6.92
C PRO A 180 -9.74 25.26 7.94
N THR A 181 -10.20 24.07 7.56
CA THR A 181 -10.11 22.86 8.40
C THR A 181 -8.68 22.53 8.80
N VAL A 182 -7.68 22.76 7.95
CA VAL A 182 -6.27 22.47 8.29
C VAL A 182 -5.82 23.33 9.46
N ARG A 183 -6.07 24.65 9.40
CA ARG A 183 -5.74 25.56 10.51
C ARG A 183 -6.52 25.21 11.78
N GLY A 184 -7.81 24.88 11.65
CA GLY A 184 -8.63 24.44 12.78
C GLY A 184 -8.10 23.18 13.46
N GLN A 185 -7.67 22.18 12.68
CA GLN A 185 -7.09 20.95 13.22
C GLN A 185 -5.72 21.17 13.88
N ILE A 186 -4.89 22.08 13.35
CA ILE A 186 -3.60 22.44 13.99
C ILE A 186 -3.85 23.05 15.38
N GLY A 187 -4.81 23.98 15.50
CA GLY A 187 -5.17 24.58 16.79
C GLY A 187 -5.65 23.54 17.80
N ARG A 188 -6.64 22.72 17.41
CA ARG A 188 -7.16 21.64 18.28
C ARG A 188 -6.09 20.63 18.66
N PHE A 189 -5.13 20.36 17.79
CA PHE A 189 -4.01 19.48 18.11
C PHE A 189 -3.09 20.10 19.18
N ALA A 190 -2.79 21.39 19.08
CA ALA A 190 -2.02 22.09 20.12
C ALA A 190 -2.75 22.11 21.47
N ASP A 191 -4.07 22.28 21.47
CA ASP A 191 -4.89 22.19 22.68
C ASP A 191 -4.86 20.77 23.27
N ALA A 192 -4.98 19.73 22.43
CA ALA A 192 -4.89 18.34 22.85
C ALA A 192 -3.53 18.01 23.49
N VAL A 193 -2.43 18.49 22.90
CA VAL A 193 -1.08 18.38 23.49
C VAL A 193 -1.02 19.05 24.86
N THR A 194 -1.55 20.27 24.97
CA THR A 194 -1.58 21.02 26.24
C THR A 194 -2.37 20.28 27.32
N ILE A 195 -3.50 19.66 26.97
CA ILE A 195 -4.29 18.82 27.89
C ILE A 195 -3.47 17.63 28.36
N ALA A 196 -2.82 16.89 27.45
CA ALA A 196 -1.99 15.75 27.81
C ALA A 196 -0.85 16.16 28.77
N GLU A 197 -0.14 17.25 28.49
CA GLU A 197 0.96 17.73 29.33
C GLU A 197 0.52 18.14 30.75
N LYS A 198 -0.70 18.69 30.90
CA LYS A 198 -1.30 19.04 32.20
C LYS A 198 -1.57 17.83 33.10
N THR A 199 -1.78 16.65 32.53
CA THR A 199 -1.93 15.38 33.29
C THR A 199 -0.58 14.82 33.78
N GLY A 200 0.54 15.48 33.48
CA GLY A 200 1.88 15.04 33.86
C GLY A 200 2.60 14.23 32.78
N LEU A 201 1.92 13.89 31.68
CA LEU A 201 2.54 13.21 30.53
C LEU A 201 3.61 14.10 29.87
N ARG A 202 4.66 13.49 29.34
CA ARG A 202 5.80 14.17 28.70
C ARG A 202 6.12 13.50 27.35
N PRO A 203 5.29 13.70 26.32
CA PRO A 203 5.53 13.10 25.01
C PRO A 203 6.86 13.55 24.42
N GLN A 204 7.63 12.62 23.87
CA GLN A 204 8.90 12.89 23.18
C GLN A 204 8.65 13.45 21.77
N VAL A 205 7.55 13.05 21.14
CA VAL A 205 7.19 13.51 19.79
C VAL A 205 5.71 13.90 19.70
N ARG A 206 5.46 15.08 19.14
CA ARG A 206 4.15 15.56 18.72
C ARG A 206 4.11 15.51 17.20
N HIS A 207 3.11 14.86 16.60
CA HIS A 207 3.07 14.71 15.15
C HIS A 207 1.67 14.76 14.52
N LEU A 208 1.54 15.64 13.52
CA LEU A 208 0.28 15.90 12.81
C LEU A 208 0.43 15.76 11.29
N ALA A 209 1.50 16.31 10.73
CA ALA A 209 1.71 16.39 9.28
C ALA A 209 1.80 15.01 8.60
N ASN A 210 0.94 14.82 7.59
CA ASN A 210 1.09 13.79 6.55
C ASN A 210 1.95 14.34 5.39
N SER A 211 2.04 13.64 4.26
CA SER A 211 2.84 14.08 3.10
C SER A 211 2.53 15.51 2.65
N ALA A 212 1.24 15.85 2.50
CA ALA A 212 0.83 17.16 2.00
C ALA A 212 1.25 18.28 2.98
N ALA A 213 0.90 18.12 4.25
CA ALA A 213 1.27 19.10 5.28
C ALA A 213 2.79 19.21 5.51
N THR A 214 3.55 18.13 5.31
CA THR A 214 5.03 18.18 5.34
C THR A 214 5.57 19.17 4.31
N LEU A 215 5.02 19.10 3.09
CA LEU A 215 5.46 19.88 1.94
C LEU A 215 5.00 21.34 2.02
N VAL A 216 3.76 21.60 2.45
CA VAL A 216 3.12 22.93 2.30
C VAL A 216 2.61 23.58 3.59
N SER A 217 2.73 22.93 4.76
CA SER A 217 2.22 23.47 6.04
C SER A 217 3.27 23.39 7.16
N PRO A 218 4.23 24.35 7.22
CA PRO A 218 5.28 24.38 8.25
C PRO A 218 4.75 24.26 9.70
N ASP A 219 3.64 24.93 10.00
CA ASP A 219 3.04 24.95 11.35
C ASP A 219 2.47 23.59 11.79
N ALA A 220 2.30 22.64 10.87
CA ALA A 220 1.80 21.29 11.16
C ALA A 220 2.90 20.25 11.42
N ARG A 221 4.19 20.64 11.33
CA ARG A 221 5.32 19.70 11.39
C ARG A 221 5.63 19.21 12.80
N PHE A 222 5.48 20.06 13.80
CA PHE A 222 5.79 19.76 15.21
C PHE A 222 7.17 19.06 15.34
N ASP A 223 7.29 17.98 16.13
CA ASP A 223 8.55 17.28 16.33
C ASP A 223 8.80 16.17 15.31
N MET A 224 7.74 15.71 14.62
CA MET A 224 7.86 14.64 13.64
C MET A 224 6.79 14.73 12.55
N VAL A 225 7.22 14.52 11.31
CA VAL A 225 6.36 14.42 10.12
C VAL A 225 6.17 12.97 9.68
N ARG A 226 5.03 12.65 9.04
CA ARG A 226 4.69 11.28 8.60
C ARG A 226 4.35 11.19 7.11
N PRO A 227 5.29 11.47 6.20
CA PRO A 227 5.06 11.30 4.78
C PRO A 227 4.90 9.82 4.41
N GLY A 228 3.88 9.53 3.59
CA GLY A 228 3.64 8.22 2.98
C GLY A 228 3.76 8.30 1.47
N ILE A 229 2.73 8.77 0.78
CA ILE A 229 2.70 8.76 -0.71
C ILE A 229 3.92 9.44 -1.36
N SER A 230 4.44 10.50 -0.73
CA SER A 230 5.56 11.27 -1.26
C SER A 230 6.90 10.60 -1.01
N VAL A 231 7.00 9.59 -0.13
CA VAL A 231 8.17 8.69 -0.05
C VAL A 231 8.37 7.98 -1.39
N TYR A 232 7.28 7.66 -2.08
CA TYR A 232 7.28 6.99 -3.39
C TYR A 232 7.31 7.96 -4.57
N GLY A 233 7.58 9.24 -4.29
CA GLY A 233 7.72 10.29 -5.29
C GLY A 233 6.41 10.76 -5.93
N LEU A 234 5.27 10.44 -5.32
CA LEU A 234 3.95 10.81 -5.80
C LEU A 234 3.43 12.06 -5.07
N SER A 235 2.71 12.90 -5.81
CA SER A 235 2.06 14.08 -5.24
C SER A 235 0.89 13.67 -4.34
N PRO A 236 0.72 14.29 -3.15
CA PRO A 236 -0.43 14.04 -2.30
C PRO A 236 -1.77 14.48 -2.86
N GLY A 237 -1.78 15.33 -3.90
CA GLY A 237 -2.97 15.78 -4.58
C GLY A 237 -2.64 16.85 -5.63
N PRO A 238 -3.42 16.96 -6.72
CA PRO A 238 -3.15 17.94 -7.79
C PRO A 238 -3.06 19.40 -7.31
N GLN A 239 -3.82 19.77 -6.27
CA GLN A 239 -3.80 21.12 -5.69
C GLN A 239 -2.53 21.43 -4.89
N VAL A 240 -1.79 20.40 -4.45
CA VAL A 240 -0.51 20.56 -3.74
C VAL A 240 0.63 20.88 -4.72
N GLY A 241 0.57 20.30 -5.93
CA GLY A 241 1.55 20.50 -7.00
C GLY A 241 1.92 19.20 -7.70
N SER A 242 2.61 19.29 -8.84
CA SER A 242 3.15 18.12 -9.54
C SER A 242 4.35 17.52 -8.79
N PRO A 243 4.67 16.22 -8.97
CA PRO A 243 5.87 15.63 -8.38
C PRO A 243 7.14 16.46 -8.63
N ALA A 244 7.38 16.88 -9.87
CA ALA A 244 8.54 17.68 -10.24
C ALA A 244 8.60 19.03 -9.51
N ALA A 245 7.47 19.76 -9.41
CA ALA A 245 7.41 21.02 -8.67
C ALA A 245 7.67 20.86 -7.17
N LEU A 246 7.39 19.67 -6.63
CA LEU A 246 7.61 19.31 -5.23
C LEU A 246 9.01 18.71 -4.98
N GLY A 247 9.83 18.54 -6.02
CA GLY A 247 11.14 17.87 -5.91
C GLY A 247 11.05 16.37 -5.62
N LEU A 248 9.97 15.73 -6.11
CA LEU A 248 9.67 14.31 -5.95
C LEU A 248 9.88 13.57 -7.28
N ARG A 249 10.30 12.31 -7.20
CA ARG A 249 10.52 11.45 -8.38
C ARG A 249 9.72 10.15 -8.26
N PRO A 250 8.68 9.92 -9.08
CA PRO A 250 7.89 8.69 -9.01
C PRO A 250 8.77 7.44 -9.10
N ALA A 251 8.62 6.53 -8.13
CA ALA A 251 9.52 5.38 -8.00
C ALA A 251 9.08 4.14 -8.80
N MET A 252 7.79 3.97 -9.07
CA MET A 252 7.26 2.77 -9.72
C MET A 252 7.00 2.96 -11.22
N THR A 253 7.43 1.99 -12.02
CA THR A 253 6.99 1.78 -13.40
C THR A 253 6.35 0.40 -13.52
N LEU A 254 5.04 0.36 -13.83
CA LEU A 254 4.32 -0.88 -14.07
C LEU A 254 4.36 -1.23 -15.56
N THR A 255 4.95 -2.38 -15.90
CA THR A 255 5.17 -2.80 -17.28
C THR A 255 4.81 -4.25 -17.52
N ALA A 256 4.43 -4.56 -18.76
CA ALA A 256 4.15 -5.89 -19.26
C ALA A 256 4.73 -6.09 -20.66
N ARG A 257 4.69 -7.33 -21.15
CA ARG A 257 5.01 -7.67 -22.54
C ARG A 257 3.76 -8.19 -23.22
N LEU A 258 3.54 -7.83 -24.48
CA LEU A 258 2.41 -8.36 -25.24
C LEU A 258 2.46 -9.88 -25.29
N ALA A 259 1.37 -10.54 -24.89
CA ALA A 259 1.23 -11.99 -25.00
C ALA A 259 0.89 -12.41 -26.43
N LEU A 260 0.18 -11.54 -27.16
CA LEU A 260 -0.25 -11.76 -28.54
C LEU A 260 -0.40 -10.42 -29.24
N ALA A 261 -0.07 -10.38 -30.53
CA ALA A 261 -0.52 -9.35 -31.45
C ALA A 261 -1.21 -10.03 -32.63
N LYS A 262 -2.41 -9.59 -33.01
CA LYS A 262 -3.15 -10.16 -34.14
C LYS A 262 -3.90 -9.11 -34.94
N ARG A 263 -3.92 -9.27 -36.26
CA ARG A 263 -4.75 -8.45 -37.15
C ARG A 263 -6.19 -8.96 -37.14
N VAL A 264 -7.15 -8.03 -37.10
CA VAL A 264 -8.59 -8.31 -37.19
C VAL A 264 -9.24 -7.39 -38.23
N PRO A 265 -10.34 -7.82 -38.89
CA PRO A 265 -11.07 -6.95 -39.82
C PRO A 265 -11.81 -5.82 -39.10
N ALA A 266 -12.30 -4.84 -39.86
CA ALA A 266 -13.22 -3.82 -39.36
C ALA A 266 -14.51 -4.47 -38.81
N GLY A 267 -15.13 -3.87 -37.80
CA GLY A 267 -16.33 -4.39 -37.16
C GLY A 267 -16.08 -5.53 -36.17
N SER A 268 -14.83 -5.78 -35.79
CA SER A 268 -14.50 -6.83 -34.81
C SER A 268 -14.81 -6.35 -33.40
N GLY A 269 -15.69 -7.07 -32.69
CA GLY A 269 -15.93 -6.84 -31.27
C GLY A 269 -14.74 -7.26 -30.40
N VAL A 270 -14.43 -6.49 -29.37
CA VAL A 270 -13.27 -6.72 -28.49
C VAL A 270 -13.70 -6.92 -27.04
N SER A 271 -13.25 -8.04 -26.47
CA SER A 271 -13.48 -8.46 -25.08
C SER A 271 -14.96 -8.66 -24.70
N TYR A 272 -15.25 -8.93 -23.43
CA TYR A 272 -16.61 -9.22 -22.95
C TYR A 272 -17.60 -8.10 -23.30
N ALA A 273 -18.78 -8.53 -23.76
CA ALA A 273 -19.90 -7.70 -24.19
C ALA A 273 -19.58 -6.74 -25.35
N HIS A 274 -18.46 -6.93 -26.06
CA HIS A 274 -18.04 -6.12 -27.22
C HIS A 274 -18.21 -4.61 -27.01
N ARG A 275 -17.84 -4.13 -25.81
CA ARG A 275 -17.89 -2.70 -25.43
C ARG A 275 -16.95 -1.81 -26.24
N TYR A 276 -16.12 -2.43 -27.07
CA TYR A 276 -15.32 -1.80 -28.10
C TYR A 276 -15.47 -2.61 -29.38
N THR A 277 -15.55 -1.92 -30.52
CA THR A 277 -15.60 -2.52 -31.86
C THR A 277 -14.65 -1.76 -32.75
N THR A 278 -13.80 -2.48 -33.51
CA THR A 278 -12.83 -1.84 -34.41
C THR A 278 -13.55 -1.08 -35.53
N ALA A 279 -13.21 0.19 -35.73
CA ALA A 279 -13.80 0.99 -36.82
C ALA A 279 -13.22 0.63 -38.19
N VAL A 280 -11.94 0.23 -38.22
CA VAL A 280 -11.21 -0.23 -39.41
C VAL A 280 -10.50 -1.54 -39.11
N ALA A 281 -9.95 -2.20 -40.13
CA ALA A 281 -9.08 -3.35 -39.91
C ALA A 281 -7.88 -2.92 -39.06
N SER A 282 -7.62 -3.60 -37.96
CA SER A 282 -6.66 -3.16 -36.95
C SER A 282 -5.85 -4.30 -36.35
N THR A 283 -4.69 -4.00 -35.78
CA THR A 283 -3.92 -4.92 -34.94
C THR A 283 -4.32 -4.75 -33.48
N LEU A 284 -4.69 -5.85 -32.84
CA LEU A 284 -5.00 -5.92 -31.41
C LEU A 284 -3.82 -6.55 -30.65
N GLY A 285 -3.33 -5.83 -29.64
CA GLY A 285 -2.33 -6.31 -28.68
C GLY A 285 -2.98 -6.81 -27.40
N LEU A 286 -2.62 -8.01 -26.96
CA LEU A 286 -3.09 -8.62 -25.72
C LEU A 286 -2.07 -8.41 -24.60
N VAL A 287 -2.45 -7.68 -23.55
CA VAL A 287 -1.61 -7.41 -22.39
C VAL A 287 -1.98 -8.39 -21.27
N PRO A 288 -1.04 -9.21 -20.75
CA PRO A 288 -1.31 -10.25 -19.76
C PRO A 288 -1.31 -9.69 -18.33
N LEU A 289 -2.09 -8.63 -18.10
CA LEU A 289 -2.40 -8.08 -16.78
C LEU A 289 -3.91 -7.81 -16.72
N GLY A 290 -4.55 -8.18 -15.62
CA GLY A 290 -5.98 -7.91 -15.41
C GLY A 290 -6.29 -7.42 -14.01
N TYR A 291 -7.58 -7.42 -13.65
CA TYR A 291 -8.01 -6.91 -12.35
C TYR A 291 -7.52 -7.75 -11.15
N ALA A 292 -7.16 -9.01 -11.34
CA ALA A 292 -6.51 -9.81 -10.31
C ALA A 292 -5.02 -9.42 -10.11
N ASP A 293 -4.41 -8.78 -11.11
CA ASP A 293 -3.06 -8.23 -11.03
C ASP A 293 -3.07 -6.75 -10.59
N GLY A 294 -4.25 -6.14 -10.39
CA GLY A 294 -4.41 -4.76 -9.93
C GLY A 294 -4.89 -3.75 -10.97
N VAL A 295 -5.14 -4.15 -12.22
CA VAL A 295 -5.68 -3.27 -13.27
C VAL A 295 -7.18 -3.07 -13.05
N PRO A 296 -7.69 -1.90 -12.62
CA PRO A 296 -9.09 -1.75 -12.27
C PRO A 296 -10.00 -2.07 -13.46
N ARG A 297 -11.07 -2.83 -13.24
CA ARG A 297 -12.00 -3.21 -14.32
C ARG A 297 -12.59 -1.98 -15.04
N ALA A 298 -12.74 -0.88 -14.32
CA ALA A 298 -13.22 0.41 -14.82
C ALA A 298 -12.23 1.13 -15.77
N ALA A 299 -10.99 0.63 -15.91
CA ALA A 299 -9.99 1.18 -16.83
C ALA A 299 -10.29 0.89 -18.31
N GLY A 300 -11.21 -0.05 -18.58
CA GLY A 300 -11.64 -0.37 -19.93
C GLY A 300 -12.23 0.85 -20.64
N ASN A 301 -11.76 1.12 -21.85
CA ASN A 301 -12.14 2.28 -22.68
C ASN A 301 -11.81 3.67 -22.09
N THR A 302 -11.07 3.76 -20.99
CA THR A 302 -10.75 5.05 -20.32
C THR A 302 -9.26 5.23 -20.11
N ALA A 303 -8.59 4.30 -19.43
CA ALA A 303 -7.17 4.39 -19.15
C ALA A 303 -6.32 4.17 -20.41
N GLU A 304 -5.16 4.81 -20.42
CA GLU A 304 -4.17 4.67 -21.48
C GLU A 304 -2.93 3.90 -20.99
N VAL A 305 -2.19 3.33 -21.95
CA VAL A 305 -0.89 2.70 -21.78
C VAL A 305 0.06 3.17 -22.86
N LEU A 306 1.38 3.12 -22.65
CA LEU A 306 2.36 3.34 -23.70
C LEU A 306 2.68 2.03 -24.43
N LEU A 307 2.49 2.00 -25.74
CA LEU A 307 2.88 0.90 -26.62
C LEU A 307 3.28 1.45 -28.00
N ALA A 308 4.42 0.99 -28.51
CA ALA A 308 5.01 1.46 -29.77
C ALA A 308 5.17 2.98 -29.82
N GLY A 309 5.69 3.57 -28.74
CA GLY A 309 5.96 5.02 -28.62
C GLY A 309 4.73 5.92 -28.59
N ARG A 310 3.52 5.36 -28.46
CA ARG A 310 2.26 6.12 -28.45
C ARG A 310 1.37 5.68 -27.28
N ARG A 311 0.65 6.63 -26.69
CA ARG A 311 -0.40 6.35 -25.72
C ARG A 311 -1.59 5.69 -26.43
N ARG A 312 -2.05 4.56 -25.88
CA ARG A 312 -3.16 3.74 -26.41
C ARG A 312 -4.17 3.53 -25.32
N ARG A 313 -5.43 3.78 -25.63
CA ARG A 313 -6.53 3.47 -24.72
C ARG A 313 -6.78 1.97 -24.67
N ILE A 314 -7.14 1.46 -23.49
CA ILE A 314 -7.59 0.08 -23.35
C ILE A 314 -8.85 -0.13 -24.20
N ALA A 315 -8.85 -1.14 -25.07
CA ALA A 315 -9.94 -1.47 -25.97
C ALA A 315 -10.84 -2.55 -25.35
N GLY A 316 -12.02 -2.14 -24.89
CA GLY A 316 -13.05 -3.01 -24.35
C GLY A 316 -12.88 -3.30 -22.85
N THR A 317 -13.46 -4.41 -22.42
CA THR A 317 -13.50 -4.80 -20.99
C THR A 317 -12.14 -5.35 -20.52
N VAL A 318 -11.65 -4.85 -19.39
CA VAL A 318 -10.53 -5.47 -18.66
C VAL A 318 -11.00 -6.78 -18.01
N CYS A 319 -10.29 -7.88 -18.26
CA CYS A 319 -10.59 -9.21 -17.72
C CYS A 319 -9.77 -9.49 -16.45
N MET A 320 -9.94 -10.68 -15.86
CA MET A 320 -9.25 -11.07 -14.62
C MET A 320 -7.72 -11.02 -14.76
N ASP A 321 -7.21 -11.47 -15.91
CA ASP A 321 -5.78 -11.69 -16.14
C ASP A 321 -5.21 -10.94 -17.35
N GLN A 322 -6.04 -10.21 -18.09
CA GLN A 322 -5.62 -9.58 -19.35
C GLN A 322 -6.55 -8.44 -19.80
N PHE A 323 -6.04 -7.56 -20.65
CA PHE A 323 -6.82 -6.60 -21.43
C PHE A 323 -6.25 -6.45 -22.84
N VAL A 324 -6.99 -5.78 -23.72
CA VAL A 324 -6.61 -5.59 -25.12
C VAL A 324 -6.36 -4.11 -25.39
N VAL A 325 -5.42 -3.81 -26.28
CA VAL A 325 -5.19 -2.49 -26.85
C VAL A 325 -5.30 -2.57 -28.38
N ASP A 326 -5.93 -1.57 -28.98
CA ASP A 326 -6.00 -1.41 -30.43
C ASP A 326 -4.85 -0.46 -30.86
N VAL A 327 -3.99 -0.92 -31.77
CA VAL A 327 -2.84 -0.14 -32.24
C VAL A 327 -2.94 0.30 -33.71
N GLY A 328 -4.07 0.02 -34.38
CA GLY A 328 -4.23 0.32 -35.80
C GLY A 328 -3.25 -0.47 -36.67
N ASP A 329 -2.59 0.25 -37.59
CA ASP A 329 -1.56 -0.28 -38.49
C ASP A 329 -0.15 -0.27 -37.90
N ASP A 330 0.02 0.23 -36.67
CA ASP A 330 1.35 0.30 -36.08
C ASP A 330 1.92 -1.12 -35.83
N PRO A 331 3.16 -1.38 -36.26
CA PRO A 331 3.74 -2.72 -36.21
C PRO A 331 4.07 -3.09 -34.77
N VAL A 332 3.32 -4.04 -34.22
CA VAL A 332 3.58 -4.62 -32.89
C VAL A 332 3.58 -6.14 -32.98
N GLN A 333 4.34 -6.78 -32.11
CA GLN A 333 4.48 -8.23 -32.01
C GLN A 333 4.42 -8.71 -30.55
N ALA A 334 4.22 -10.00 -30.36
CA ALA A 334 4.35 -10.61 -29.04
C ALA A 334 5.75 -10.34 -28.47
N GLY A 335 5.83 -10.04 -27.18
CA GLY A 335 7.07 -9.67 -26.49
C GLY A 335 7.37 -8.18 -26.46
N ASP A 336 6.70 -7.35 -27.27
CA ASP A 336 6.85 -5.89 -27.22
C ASP A 336 6.42 -5.34 -25.86
N GLN A 337 7.14 -4.32 -25.39
CA GLN A 337 6.90 -3.72 -24.09
C GLN A 337 5.65 -2.83 -24.10
N VAL A 338 4.86 -2.96 -23.04
CA VAL A 338 3.76 -2.07 -22.68
C VAL A 338 4.09 -1.45 -21.33
N ILE A 339 3.98 -0.13 -21.21
CA ILE A 339 4.10 0.58 -19.92
C ILE A 339 2.71 1.07 -19.55
N LEU A 340 2.17 0.58 -18.43
CA LEU A 340 0.85 0.97 -17.95
C LEU A 340 0.93 2.37 -17.35
N PHE A 341 1.85 2.55 -16.41
CA PHE A 341 2.22 3.85 -15.87
C PHE A 341 3.67 3.88 -15.39
N GLY A 342 4.27 5.07 -15.33
CA GLY A 342 5.65 5.32 -14.89
C GLY A 342 5.85 6.75 -14.37
N SER A 343 7.06 7.29 -14.56
CA SER A 343 7.40 8.67 -14.17
C SER A 343 6.77 9.72 -15.09
N GLY A 344 6.46 9.32 -16.33
CA GLY A 344 5.96 10.19 -17.39
C GLY A 344 7.06 10.84 -18.22
N GLU A 345 8.34 10.63 -17.87
CA GLU A 345 9.49 11.26 -18.54
C GLU A 345 9.68 10.77 -19.98
N HIS A 346 9.18 9.58 -20.33
CA HIS A 346 9.26 9.00 -21.67
C HIS A 346 7.91 9.02 -22.40
N GLY A 347 6.96 9.82 -21.93
CA GLY A 347 5.63 9.97 -22.50
C GLY A 347 4.63 8.88 -22.10
N GLU A 348 5.02 7.94 -21.23
CA GLU A 348 4.09 6.99 -20.62
C GLU A 348 3.07 7.69 -19.70
N PRO A 349 1.89 7.09 -19.46
CA PRO A 349 0.96 7.59 -18.45
C PRO A 349 1.58 7.61 -17.05
N THR A 350 1.13 8.52 -16.20
CA THR A 350 1.49 8.51 -14.78
C THR A 350 0.44 7.76 -13.94
N ALA A 351 0.76 7.44 -12.68
CA ALA A 351 -0.24 6.95 -11.73
C ALA A 351 -1.36 7.99 -11.49
N GLN A 352 -1.09 9.29 -11.67
CA GLN A 352 -2.11 10.34 -11.60
C GLN A 352 -3.01 10.30 -12.84
N ASP A 353 -2.46 10.10 -14.04
CA ASP A 353 -3.25 9.99 -15.28
C ASP A 353 -4.27 8.83 -15.16
N TRP A 354 -3.85 7.71 -14.57
CA TRP A 354 -4.73 6.58 -14.26
C TRP A 354 -5.80 6.93 -13.22
N ALA A 355 -5.41 7.64 -12.17
CA ALA A 355 -6.33 8.07 -11.12
C ALA A 355 -7.42 9.00 -11.69
N ASP A 356 -7.03 9.96 -12.52
CA ASP A 356 -7.93 10.92 -13.16
C ASP A 356 -8.90 10.20 -14.12
N ALA A 357 -8.40 9.26 -14.93
CA ALA A 357 -9.24 8.46 -15.84
C ALA A 357 -10.27 7.58 -15.11
N LEU A 358 -10.02 7.25 -13.85
CA LEU A 358 -10.85 6.35 -13.04
C LEU A 358 -11.68 7.07 -11.97
N GLY A 359 -11.52 8.38 -11.81
CA GLY A 359 -12.18 9.14 -10.75
C GLY A 359 -11.73 8.73 -9.35
N THR A 360 -10.44 8.45 -9.18
CA THR A 360 -9.82 8.06 -7.89
C THR A 360 -8.54 8.86 -7.63
N ILE A 361 -7.67 8.36 -6.75
CA ILE A 361 -6.39 8.97 -6.35
C ILE A 361 -5.22 8.04 -6.67
N ASN A 362 -4.05 8.64 -6.92
CA ASN A 362 -2.83 7.89 -7.25
C ASN A 362 -2.43 6.85 -6.17
N TYR A 363 -2.81 7.09 -4.91
CA TYR A 363 -2.65 6.16 -3.79
C TYR A 363 -3.29 4.81 -4.08
N GLU A 364 -4.53 4.80 -4.58
CA GLU A 364 -5.26 3.57 -4.87
C GLU A 364 -4.62 2.82 -6.04
N ILE A 365 -4.15 3.56 -7.06
CA ILE A 365 -3.52 2.98 -8.26
C ILE A 365 -2.27 2.16 -7.89
N VAL A 366 -1.32 2.74 -7.16
CA VAL A 366 -0.07 2.04 -6.84
C VAL A 366 -0.23 0.96 -5.77
N THR A 367 -1.12 1.18 -4.80
CA THR A 367 -1.34 0.22 -3.71
C THR A 367 -2.06 -1.05 -4.18
N ARG A 368 -2.84 -0.96 -5.27
CA ARG A 368 -3.59 -2.11 -5.80
C ARG A 368 -2.81 -3.03 -6.72
N VAL A 369 -1.55 -2.72 -7.04
CA VAL A 369 -0.71 -3.64 -7.83
C VAL A 369 -0.62 -4.97 -7.10
N GLY A 370 -1.19 -6.03 -7.66
CA GLY A 370 -1.41 -7.30 -6.97
C GLY A 370 -0.14 -8.09 -6.71
N VAL A 371 -0.20 -9.05 -5.78
CA VAL A 371 0.95 -9.89 -5.39
C VAL A 371 1.49 -10.79 -6.52
N ARG A 372 0.68 -11.04 -7.55
CA ARG A 372 1.09 -11.76 -8.78
C ARG A 372 2.04 -10.96 -9.66
N VAL A 373 2.16 -9.66 -9.44
CA VAL A 373 3.08 -8.78 -10.15
C VAL A 373 4.38 -8.70 -9.34
N PRO A 374 5.48 -9.32 -9.82
CA PRO A 374 6.75 -9.26 -9.10
C PRO A 374 7.25 -7.82 -9.04
N ARG A 375 7.84 -7.45 -7.90
CA ARG A 375 8.56 -6.19 -7.74
C ARG A 375 10.02 -6.42 -8.11
N VAL A 376 10.56 -5.55 -8.96
CA VAL A 376 11.98 -5.54 -9.34
C VAL A 376 12.57 -4.25 -8.79
N HIS A 377 13.35 -4.35 -7.72
CA HIS A 377 13.99 -3.19 -7.09
C HIS A 377 15.29 -2.86 -7.80
N LEU A 378 15.36 -1.66 -8.39
CA LEU A 378 16.60 -1.12 -8.94
C LEU A 378 17.37 -0.38 -7.85
N ASN A 379 18.70 -0.33 -7.99
CA ASN A 379 19.58 0.42 -7.10
C ASN A 379 19.42 0.02 -5.63
N ALA A 380 19.18 -1.27 -5.38
CA ALA A 380 19.22 -1.81 -4.03
C ALA A 380 20.66 -1.76 -3.51
N SER A 381 20.83 -1.25 -2.29
CA SER A 381 22.10 -1.34 -1.58
C SER A 381 22.46 -2.81 -1.40
N ASP A 382 23.68 -3.20 -1.79
CA ASP A 382 24.25 -4.49 -1.40
C ASP A 382 24.31 -4.52 0.13
N GLY A 383 23.35 -5.17 0.80
CA GLY A 383 23.51 -5.56 2.20
C GLY A 383 24.80 -6.39 2.35
N PRO A 384 25.38 -6.50 3.57
CA PRO A 384 26.64 -7.20 3.73
C PRO A 384 26.50 -8.59 3.11
N ARG A 385 27.24 -8.82 2.02
CA ARG A 385 27.32 -10.13 1.38
C ARG A 385 27.83 -11.05 2.46
N GLY A 386 26.93 -11.85 3.05
CA GLY A 386 27.33 -12.95 3.90
C GLY A 386 28.38 -13.71 3.11
N THR A 387 29.61 -13.70 3.61
CA THR A 387 30.73 -14.40 2.99
C THR A 387 30.29 -15.85 2.88
N GLY A 388 29.89 -16.25 1.66
CA GLY A 388 29.52 -17.61 1.34
C GLY A 388 30.73 -18.48 1.60
N ARG A 389 30.79 -19.03 2.81
CA ARG A 389 31.68 -20.13 3.12
C ARG A 389 31.21 -21.28 2.26
N GLN A 390 31.89 -21.50 1.14
CA GLN A 390 31.78 -22.74 0.37
C GLN A 390 31.95 -23.88 1.37
N ALA A 391 30.89 -24.65 1.57
CA ALA A 391 30.98 -25.92 2.26
C ALA A 391 31.89 -26.84 1.43
N PRO A 392 32.92 -27.48 2.01
CA PRO A 392 33.75 -28.41 1.27
C PRO A 392 32.91 -29.63 0.89
N GLY A 393 32.98 -30.01 -0.39
CA GLY A 393 32.24 -31.14 -0.95
C GLY A 393 32.54 -32.44 -0.21
N GLY A 394 31.48 -33.12 0.23
CA GLY A 394 31.51 -34.51 0.66
C GLY A 394 31.50 -35.47 -0.54
N PRO A 395 32.07 -36.67 -0.42
CA PRO A 395 32.51 -37.47 -1.56
C PRO A 395 31.40 -38.36 -2.17
N GLY A 396 31.51 -38.51 -3.49
CA GLY A 396 31.14 -39.65 -4.34
C GLY A 396 30.06 -40.64 -3.87
N ALA A 397 28.89 -40.56 -4.49
CA ALA A 397 27.94 -41.67 -4.53
C ALA A 397 28.42 -42.73 -5.54
N ALA A 398 28.84 -43.89 -5.02
CA ALA A 398 29.05 -45.10 -5.80
C ALA A 398 27.69 -45.71 -6.21
N ARG A 399 27.58 -46.12 -7.48
CA ARG A 399 26.47 -46.92 -8.01
C ARG A 399 26.48 -48.32 -7.39
N PRO A 400 25.32 -49.00 -7.33
CA PRO A 400 25.28 -50.43 -7.59
C PRO A 400 24.43 -50.78 -8.83
N ALA A 401 24.86 -51.87 -9.47
CA ALA A 401 24.25 -52.53 -10.63
C ALA A 401 23.32 -53.70 -10.16
N PRO A 402 22.62 -54.41 -11.07
CA PRO A 402 21.23 -54.88 -10.85
C PRO A 402 21.06 -56.38 -10.49
N GLY A 403 19.85 -56.72 -10.02
CA GLY A 403 19.31 -58.09 -9.81
C GLY A 403 18.39 -58.11 -8.57
N MET A 404 17.30 -58.86 -8.43
CA MET A 404 16.62 -59.93 -9.17
C MET A 404 15.14 -59.95 -8.71
N ALA A 405 14.31 -60.66 -9.45
CA ALA A 405 12.85 -60.73 -9.39
C ALA A 405 12.22 -61.21 -8.06
N GLY A 406 10.93 -60.88 -7.84
CA GLY A 406 10.10 -61.54 -6.83
C GLY A 406 8.71 -60.92 -6.57
N SER A 407 7.70 -61.45 -7.28
CA SER A 407 6.28 -61.65 -6.89
C SER A 407 5.37 -60.49 -6.38
N ALA A 408 4.26 -60.29 -7.11
CA ALA A 408 3.00 -59.70 -6.65
C ALA A 408 2.15 -60.73 -5.85
N PRO A 409 1.02 -60.35 -5.21
CA PRO A 409 -0.26 -60.25 -5.96
C PRO A 409 -1.27 -59.15 -5.54
N ALA A 410 -2.15 -58.82 -6.51
CA ALA A 410 -3.59 -58.45 -6.50
C ALA A 410 -4.19 -57.61 -5.34
N ALA A 411 -4.78 -56.42 -5.55
CA ALA A 411 -6.00 -56.03 -6.31
C ALA A 411 -7.33 -56.33 -5.60
N VAL A 412 -8.09 -55.27 -5.23
CA VAL A 412 -9.57 -55.14 -5.36
C VAL A 412 -9.92 -53.64 -5.38
N GLY A 413 -10.76 -53.21 -6.34
CA GLY A 413 -11.28 -51.85 -6.51
C GLY A 413 -12.71 -51.66 -5.97
N PRO A 414 -13.55 -50.82 -6.61
CA PRO A 414 -14.25 -49.70 -5.97
C PRO A 414 -15.79 -49.86 -5.90
N SER A 415 -16.51 -48.90 -5.28
CA SER A 415 -17.94 -48.70 -5.57
C SER A 415 -18.48 -47.30 -5.22
N ASP A 416 -19.32 -46.84 -6.14
CA ASP A 416 -20.05 -45.59 -6.32
C ASP A 416 -21.25 -45.31 -5.40
N ALA A 417 -21.81 -44.11 -5.63
CA ALA A 417 -23.23 -43.70 -5.55
C ALA A 417 -23.79 -43.28 -4.17
N GLY A 418 -24.68 -42.29 -4.05
CA GLY A 418 -25.37 -41.48 -5.04
C GLY A 418 -26.38 -40.51 -4.39
N LEU A 419 -26.66 -39.44 -5.13
CA LEU A 419 -27.90 -38.65 -5.28
C LEU A 419 -29.07 -38.78 -4.27
N SER A 420 -29.64 -37.61 -3.89
CA SER A 420 -31.00 -37.13 -4.27
C SER A 420 -31.73 -36.40 -3.14
N GLY A 421 -32.60 -35.45 -3.51
CA GLY A 421 -33.69 -34.99 -2.64
C GLY A 421 -34.11 -33.52 -2.81
N ALA A 422 -34.90 -33.23 -3.85
CA ALA A 422 -35.61 -31.96 -4.05
C ALA A 422 -36.89 -31.88 -3.20
N GLY A 423 -37.33 -30.66 -2.88
CA GLY A 423 -38.64 -30.36 -2.28
C GLY A 423 -39.23 -29.05 -2.82
N SER A 424 -40.38 -29.17 -3.48
CA SER A 424 -41.36 -28.14 -3.88
C SER A 424 -41.95 -27.42 -2.65
N SER A 425 -42.66 -26.28 -2.65
CA SER A 425 -43.65 -25.66 -3.55
C SER A 425 -44.06 -24.29 -2.94
N GLY A 426 -44.48 -23.30 -3.75
CA GLY A 426 -45.11 -22.02 -3.31
C GLY A 426 -46.56 -22.19 -2.79
N PRO A 427 -47.45 -21.15 -2.73
CA PRO A 427 -47.41 -19.83 -3.40
C PRO A 427 -47.89 -18.60 -2.54
N GLY A 428 -47.93 -17.39 -3.13
CA GLY A 428 -48.90 -16.32 -2.74
C GLY A 428 -48.37 -14.88 -2.60
N LEU A 429 -48.60 -14.04 -3.61
CA LEU A 429 -48.69 -12.55 -3.57
C LEU A 429 -50.17 -12.14 -3.36
N PRO A 430 -50.59 -10.89 -3.00
CA PRO A 430 -50.11 -9.56 -3.44
C PRO A 430 -50.03 -8.53 -2.28
N GLY A 431 -49.68 -7.24 -2.36
CA GLY A 431 -49.43 -6.21 -3.37
C GLY A 431 -49.37 -4.83 -2.65
N ALA A 432 -49.09 -3.75 -3.40
CA ALA A 432 -49.13 -2.32 -3.04
C ALA A 432 -47.82 -1.64 -2.52
N GLY A 433 -47.23 -0.78 -3.37
CA GLY A 433 -46.43 0.40 -2.97
C GLY A 433 -47.33 1.63 -2.78
N PRO A 434 -46.87 2.90 -2.90
CA PRO A 434 -45.51 3.48 -3.07
C PRO A 434 -45.10 4.23 -1.77
N SER A 435 -44.05 5.04 -1.59
CA SER A 435 -43.43 6.12 -2.37
C SER A 435 -42.25 6.70 -1.56
N ALA A 436 -41.21 7.14 -2.26
CA ALA A 436 -40.09 7.93 -1.70
C ALA A 436 -40.48 9.39 -1.43
N PRO A 437 -39.62 10.14 -0.71
CA PRO A 437 -39.22 11.45 -1.22
C PRO A 437 -37.70 11.63 -1.20
N GLY A 438 -37.19 12.19 -2.30
CA GLY A 438 -35.81 12.62 -2.47
C GLY A 438 -35.51 13.93 -1.74
N TRP A 439 -34.23 14.11 -1.42
CA TRP A 439 -33.63 15.34 -0.94
C TRP A 439 -32.58 15.81 -1.95
N LEU A 440 -32.75 17.03 -2.45
CA LEU A 440 -31.72 17.82 -3.13
C LEU A 440 -31.23 18.93 -2.18
N PRO A 441 -29.97 19.38 -2.28
CA PRO A 441 -29.32 20.22 -1.27
C PRO A 441 -29.41 21.72 -1.57
N SER A 442 -29.18 22.51 -0.51
CA SER A 442 -28.80 23.93 -0.53
C SER A 442 -27.28 24.06 -0.35
#